data_AF-A0A4Q2J8Q7-F1
#
_entry.id   AF-A0A4Q2J8Q7-F1
#
_cell.length_a   1.000
_cell.length_b   1.000
_cell.length_c   1.000
_cell.angle_alpha   90.00
_cell.angle_beta   90.00
_cell.angle_gamma   90.00
#
_symmetry.space_group_name_H-M   'P 1'
#
loop_
_entity.id
_entity.type
_entity.pdbx_description
1 polymer ?
#
loop_
_entity_poly.entity_id
_entity_poly.type
_entity_poly.pdbx_seq_one_letter_code
_entity_poly.pdbx_strand_id
1 'polypeptide(L)'
;PAGAGRRPPAELPGASGITGGAAPIIARSHHGSVSKEERALVEADLKAGRLKCVVATSSLELGIDMGAVDLVMQVESPPSVASGLQRIGRAGHQVGEVSKGVLFPKHRADLLHSAVVAERMVDGAIEPMRIPANPLDVLAQQTVAASAIDEWEVEHWFDVVRRAAPFGSLPRSAFDATLDLLAGRYPSDRFGELRPRIVWDRDAGTITGRRGAQRLAVTSGGTIPDRGLFGVFMIGDAGPGRRVGELDEEMVYESRVGDVFALGATSWRIQEITHDRVLVSPAFGEPGRLPFWKGDGIGRPAELGAAIGAFIGELAAADEPAALARTAA
;
A
#
# COMPACT_ATOMS: atom_id res chain seq x y z
N PRO A 1 58.81 6.82 13.64
CA PRO A 1 58.35 6.94 15.04
C PRO A 1 56.81 6.94 15.09
N ALA A 2 56.24 5.87 15.67
CA ALA A 2 54.82 5.58 15.71
C ALA A 2 54.04 6.59 16.59
N GLY A 3 52.94 7.12 16.06
CA GLY A 3 52.05 8.06 16.75
C GLY A 3 50.98 7.34 17.58
N ALA A 4 50.97 7.65 18.86
CA ALA A 4 50.12 7.19 19.96
C ALA A 4 48.72 6.63 19.59
N GLY A 5 48.43 5.42 20.08
CA GLY A 5 47.14 4.75 19.98
C GLY A 5 46.03 5.48 20.73
N ARG A 6 44.86 5.54 20.08
CA ARG A 6 43.60 6.08 20.62
C ARG A 6 43.04 5.05 21.61
N ARG A 7 42.92 5.41 22.90
CA ARG A 7 42.38 4.52 23.94
C ARG A 7 40.89 4.23 23.70
N PRO A 8 40.41 3.02 24.04
CA PRO A 8 38.99 2.69 23.93
C PRO A 8 38.13 3.57 24.88
N PRO A 9 36.87 3.87 24.50
CA PRO A 9 36.02 4.87 25.18
C PRO A 9 35.72 4.60 26.67
N ALA A 10 36.02 3.40 27.17
CA ALA A 10 35.78 3.00 28.55
C ALA A 10 36.81 3.57 29.56
N GLU A 11 37.89 4.22 29.11
CA GLU A 11 38.98 4.72 29.96
C GLU A 11 39.00 6.25 30.16
N LEU A 12 37.91 6.97 29.87
CA LEU A 12 37.83 8.43 30.09
C LEU A 12 36.92 8.75 31.30
N PRO A 13 37.47 9.17 32.46
CA PRO A 13 36.69 9.65 33.57
C PRO A 13 36.29 11.12 33.34
N GLY A 14 34.98 11.39 33.34
CA GLY A 14 34.43 12.71 33.66
C GLY A 14 34.58 13.81 32.60
N ALA A 15 33.63 13.86 31.66
CA ALA A 15 33.24 15.10 31.00
C ALA A 15 31.71 15.14 30.86
N SER A 16 31.04 15.27 32.01
CA SER A 16 29.66 15.71 32.10
C SER A 16 29.54 17.14 31.54
N GLY A 17 28.65 17.35 30.57
CA GLY A 17 28.01 18.65 30.38
C GLY A 17 28.45 19.55 29.22
N ILE A 18 28.89 19.01 28.08
CA ILE A 18 28.86 19.76 26.81
C ILE A 18 28.05 18.96 25.80
N THR A 19 26.74 19.19 25.77
CA THR A 19 25.94 18.86 24.58
C THR A 19 26.34 19.87 23.51
N GLY A 20 27.30 19.52 22.65
CA GLY A 20 27.46 20.22 21.38
C GLY A 20 26.11 20.23 20.66
N GLY A 21 25.76 21.37 20.05
CA GLY A 21 24.48 21.55 19.36
C GLY A 21 24.15 20.36 18.47
N ALA A 22 22.88 19.94 18.47
CA ALA A 22 22.41 18.77 17.74
C ALA A 22 22.98 18.79 16.31
N ALA A 23 23.56 17.68 15.88
CA ALA A 23 24.08 17.53 14.53
C ALA A 23 22.98 17.95 13.52
N PRO A 24 23.33 18.69 12.45
CA PRO A 24 22.35 19.15 11.48
C PRO A 24 21.53 17.95 10.98
N ILE A 25 20.20 18.09 10.98
CA ILE A 25 19.29 17.05 10.52
C ILE A 25 19.59 16.79 9.04
N ILE A 26 20.16 15.61 8.75
CA ILE A 26 20.56 15.23 7.39
C ILE A 26 19.34 14.77 6.59
N ALA A 27 18.42 14.05 7.23
CA ALA A 27 17.23 13.48 6.61
C ALA A 27 15.98 13.65 7.48
N ARG A 28 14.83 13.83 6.85
CA ARG A 28 13.51 13.76 7.49
C ARG A 28 12.62 12.72 6.81
N SER A 29 11.62 12.21 7.52
CA SER A 29 10.63 11.28 6.98
C SER A 29 9.47 12.00 6.30
N HIS A 30 8.88 11.36 5.29
CA HIS A 30 7.66 11.84 4.64
C HIS A 30 6.72 10.67 4.32
N HIS A 31 5.61 10.57 5.05
CA HIS A 31 4.58 9.54 4.86
C HIS A 31 3.21 10.03 5.36
N GLY A 32 2.14 9.31 5.02
CA GLY A 32 0.76 9.72 5.31
C GLY A 32 0.44 9.92 6.80
N SER A 33 1.21 9.30 7.70
CA SER A 33 1.05 9.45 9.16
C SER A 33 1.73 10.69 9.74
N VAL A 34 2.49 11.44 8.93
CA VAL A 34 3.09 12.72 9.33
C VAL A 34 2.05 13.83 9.18
N SER A 35 2.03 14.78 10.14
CA SER A 35 1.08 15.90 10.11
C SER A 35 1.22 16.71 8.82
N LYS A 36 0.13 17.38 8.43
CA LYS A 36 0.10 18.20 7.21
C LYS A 36 1.13 19.34 7.29
N GLU A 37 1.27 19.95 8.46
CA GLU A 37 2.18 21.06 8.71
C GLU A 37 3.64 20.62 8.58
N GLU A 38 3.99 19.46 9.14
CA GLU A 38 5.35 18.92 9.06
C GLU A 38 5.69 18.49 7.62
N ARG A 39 4.75 17.86 6.90
CA ARG A 39 4.93 17.53 5.48
C ARG A 39 5.19 18.78 4.63
N ALA A 40 4.40 19.84 4.84
CA ALA A 40 4.59 21.10 4.13
C ALA A 40 5.96 21.75 4.41
N LEU A 41 6.45 21.66 5.65
CA LEU A 41 7.79 22.13 6.01
C LEU A 41 8.88 21.31 5.32
N VAL A 42 8.77 19.97 5.35
CA VAL A 42 9.70 19.06 4.69
C VAL A 42 9.76 19.32 3.18
N GLU A 43 8.59 19.45 2.53
CA GLU A 43 8.48 19.77 1.11
C GLU A 43 9.11 21.13 0.77
N ALA A 44 8.85 22.17 1.58
CA ALA A 44 9.41 23.50 1.37
C ALA A 44 10.93 23.54 1.58
N ASP A 45 11.45 22.84 2.59
CA ASP A 45 12.88 22.76 2.87
C ASP A 45 13.63 21.93 1.82
N LEU A 46 13.02 20.85 1.32
CA LEU A 46 13.56 20.07 0.21
C LEU A 46 13.61 20.90 -1.08
N LYS A 47 12.51 21.57 -1.42
CA LYS A 47 12.43 22.44 -2.60
C LYS A 47 13.43 23.59 -2.57
N ALA A 48 13.68 24.15 -1.38
CA ALA A 48 14.66 25.22 -1.19
C ALA A 48 16.12 24.73 -1.05
N GLY A 49 16.37 23.41 -1.09
CA GLY A 49 17.70 22.82 -0.91
C GLY A 49 18.29 22.95 0.51
N ARG A 50 17.46 23.33 1.49
CA ARG A 50 17.85 23.40 2.92
C ARG A 50 17.94 22.01 3.54
N LEU A 51 17.04 21.12 3.17
CA LEU A 51 17.06 19.72 3.58
C LEU A 51 17.83 18.89 2.56
N LYS A 52 18.80 18.10 3.03
CA LYS A 52 19.67 17.30 2.16
C LYS A 52 19.05 15.99 1.69
N CYS A 53 18.14 15.42 2.47
CA CYS A 53 17.54 14.13 2.16
C CYS A 53 16.13 14.03 2.74
N VAL A 54 15.24 13.37 2.01
CA VAL A 54 13.93 12.95 2.50
C VAL A 54 13.78 11.45 2.29
N VAL A 55 13.36 10.75 3.35
CA VAL A 55 12.98 9.35 3.29
C VAL A 55 11.46 9.28 3.17
N ALA A 56 10.98 8.96 1.97
CA ALA A 56 9.55 8.98 1.66
C ALA A 56 9.00 7.61 1.27
N THR A 57 7.69 7.43 1.50
CA THR A 57 6.88 6.39 0.85
C THR A 57 6.41 6.87 -0.54
N SER A 58 5.40 6.22 -1.13
CA SER A 58 4.73 6.68 -2.36
C SER A 58 4.09 8.08 -2.24
N SER A 59 4.07 8.69 -1.05
CA SER A 59 3.58 10.04 -0.82
C SER A 59 4.30 11.14 -1.61
N LEU A 60 5.53 10.91 -2.06
CA LEU A 60 6.30 11.82 -2.93
C LEU A 60 6.47 11.27 -4.37
N GLU A 61 5.75 10.21 -4.73
CA GLU A 61 5.86 9.57 -6.04
C GLU A 61 5.30 10.44 -7.16
N LEU A 62 4.24 11.21 -6.89
CA LEU A 62 3.49 11.99 -7.88
C LEU A 62 3.38 13.47 -7.50
N GLY A 63 3.39 14.34 -8.52
CA GLY A 63 2.79 15.67 -8.44
C GLY A 63 3.61 16.78 -7.77
N ILE A 64 4.88 16.55 -7.45
CA ILE A 64 5.74 17.57 -6.83
C ILE A 64 6.97 17.89 -7.67
N ASP A 65 7.18 19.18 -7.90
CA ASP A 65 8.38 19.69 -8.54
C ASP A 65 9.45 20.02 -7.49
N MET A 66 10.49 19.20 -7.46
CA MET A 66 11.61 19.29 -6.53
C MET A 66 12.90 19.55 -7.30
N GLY A 67 13.02 20.72 -7.95
CA GLY A 67 14.16 21.07 -8.80
C GLY A 67 15.54 21.02 -8.12
N ALA A 68 15.60 20.96 -6.79
CA ALA A 68 16.85 20.79 -6.03
C ALA A 68 17.30 19.32 -5.86
N VAL A 69 16.44 18.35 -6.21
CA VAL A 69 16.75 16.92 -6.10
C VAL A 69 17.48 16.46 -7.34
N ASP A 70 18.70 15.96 -7.16
CA ASP A 70 19.59 15.48 -8.22
C ASP A 70 19.83 13.97 -8.16
N LEU A 71 19.31 13.29 -7.12
CA LEU A 71 19.46 11.85 -6.90
C LEU A 71 18.23 11.27 -6.19
N VAL A 72 17.76 10.13 -6.68
CA VAL A 72 16.76 9.28 -6.01
C VAL A 72 17.40 7.96 -5.62
N MET A 73 17.22 7.55 -4.36
CA MET A 73 17.65 6.24 -3.86
C MET A 73 16.43 5.38 -3.61
N GLN A 74 16.27 4.31 -4.39
CA GLN A 74 15.16 3.37 -4.28
C GLN A 74 15.62 2.14 -3.49
N VAL A 75 15.15 2.00 -2.25
CA VAL A 75 15.41 0.80 -1.43
C VAL A 75 14.36 -0.25 -1.78
N GLU A 76 14.81 -1.49 -2.05
CA GLU A 76 13.99 -2.57 -2.63
C GLU A 76 13.57 -2.30 -4.08
N SER A 77 13.33 -3.36 -4.85
CA SER A 77 12.68 -3.23 -6.16
C SER A 77 11.38 -2.44 -6.01
N PRO A 78 11.10 -1.43 -6.86
CA PRO A 78 9.83 -0.72 -6.80
C PRO A 78 8.67 -1.68 -7.14
N PRO A 79 7.44 -1.37 -6.73
CA PRO A 79 6.29 -2.26 -6.90
C PRO A 79 5.90 -2.48 -8.38
N SER A 80 6.28 -1.54 -9.26
CA SER A 80 6.11 -1.61 -10.70
C SER A 80 7.19 -0.80 -11.41
N VAL A 81 7.41 -1.09 -12.70
CA VAL A 81 8.30 -0.32 -13.58
C VAL A 81 7.82 1.13 -13.67
N ALA A 82 6.51 1.34 -13.83
CA ALA A 82 5.91 2.67 -13.87
C ALA A 82 6.15 3.46 -12.58
N SER A 83 6.04 2.82 -11.41
CA SER A 83 6.33 3.44 -10.11
C SER A 83 7.81 3.82 -10.01
N GLY A 84 8.72 2.94 -10.44
CA GLY A 84 10.15 3.22 -10.52
C GLY A 84 10.46 4.47 -11.35
N LEU A 85 9.86 4.58 -12.55
CA LEU A 85 10.03 5.75 -13.43
C LEU A 85 9.50 7.03 -12.79
N GLN A 86 8.32 7.00 -12.17
CA GLN A 86 7.74 8.16 -11.49
C GLN A 86 8.61 8.63 -10.33
N ARG A 87 9.17 7.68 -9.56
CA ARG A 87 10.06 7.99 -8.42
C ARG A 87 11.39 8.54 -8.88
N ILE A 88 12.09 7.85 -9.78
CA ILE A 88 13.42 8.28 -10.26
C ILE A 88 13.31 9.59 -11.04
N GLY A 89 12.20 9.82 -11.76
CA GLY A 89 11.90 11.08 -12.44
C GLY A 89 11.81 12.30 -11.51
N ARG A 90 11.82 12.12 -10.18
CA ARG A 90 11.94 13.23 -9.21
C ARG A 90 13.34 13.83 -9.17
N ALA A 91 14.38 13.06 -9.53
CA ALA A 91 15.73 13.59 -9.69
C ALA A 91 15.88 14.30 -11.04
N GLY A 92 16.52 15.46 -11.04
CA GLY A 92 16.78 16.22 -12.26
C GLY A 92 15.47 16.59 -12.97
N HIS A 93 14.43 16.94 -12.23
CA HIS A 93 13.09 17.21 -12.75
C HIS A 93 13.01 18.55 -13.49
N GLN A 94 13.76 18.66 -14.58
CA GLN A 94 13.84 19.82 -15.48
C GLN A 94 13.86 19.31 -16.92
N VAL A 95 13.43 20.16 -17.87
CA VAL A 95 13.37 19.78 -19.28
C VAL A 95 14.79 19.53 -19.81
N GLY A 96 15.05 18.32 -20.29
CA GLY A 96 16.33 17.93 -20.89
C GLY A 96 17.39 17.45 -19.89
N GLU A 97 17.11 17.49 -18.59
CA GLU A 97 18.01 16.95 -17.56
C GLU A 97 17.90 15.43 -17.42
N VAL A 98 18.98 14.79 -16.95
CA VAL A 98 19.03 13.35 -16.73
C VAL A 98 18.60 13.02 -15.30
N SER A 99 17.55 12.20 -15.16
CA SER A 99 17.14 11.66 -13.87
C SER A 99 18.09 10.58 -13.38
N LYS A 100 18.76 10.82 -12.25
CA LYS A 100 19.68 9.87 -11.64
C LYS A 100 19.00 9.09 -10.52
N GLY A 101 19.01 7.77 -10.63
CA GLY A 101 18.47 6.86 -9.63
C GLY A 101 19.45 5.75 -9.27
N VAL A 102 19.46 5.35 -8.00
CA VAL A 102 20.22 4.19 -7.51
C VAL A 102 19.28 3.24 -6.79
N LEU A 103 19.25 1.98 -7.21
CA LEU A 103 18.47 0.93 -6.55
C LEU A 103 19.34 0.18 -5.54
N PHE A 104 18.81 -0.05 -4.33
CA PHE A 104 19.45 -0.79 -3.25
C PHE A 104 18.65 -2.05 -2.92
N PRO A 105 19.06 -3.21 -3.45
CA PRO A 105 18.40 -4.47 -3.15
C PRO A 105 18.60 -4.87 -1.69
N LYS A 106 17.54 -5.38 -1.05
CA LYS A 106 17.57 -5.81 0.36
C LYS A 106 18.12 -7.23 0.55
N HIS A 107 17.95 -8.09 -0.44
CA HIS A 107 18.39 -9.49 -0.40
C HIS A 107 18.66 -10.03 -1.81
N ARG A 108 19.25 -11.23 -1.89
CA ARG A 108 19.70 -11.83 -3.18
C ARG A 108 18.60 -11.92 -4.24
N ALA A 109 17.40 -12.35 -3.86
CA ALA A 109 16.28 -12.41 -4.82
C ALA A 109 15.78 -11.02 -5.27
N ASP A 110 15.95 -9.99 -4.44
CA ASP A 110 15.53 -8.62 -4.76
C ASP A 110 16.53 -7.95 -5.72
N LEU A 111 17.80 -8.37 -5.70
CA LEU A 111 18.80 -7.91 -6.69
C LEU A 111 18.35 -8.26 -8.11
N LEU A 112 17.87 -9.49 -8.30
CA LEU A 112 17.33 -9.94 -9.58
C LEU A 112 16.14 -9.08 -10.02
N HIS A 113 15.18 -8.83 -9.14
CA HIS A 113 14.02 -8.00 -9.47
C HIS A 113 14.43 -6.56 -9.79
N SER A 114 15.33 -5.99 -8.98
CA SER A 114 15.83 -4.63 -9.17
C SER A 114 16.55 -4.47 -10.50
N ALA A 115 17.36 -5.46 -10.92
CA ALA A 115 18.04 -5.46 -12.21
C ALA A 115 17.04 -5.47 -13.38
N VAL A 116 16.10 -6.42 -13.37
CA VAL A 116 15.09 -6.52 -14.44
C VAL A 116 14.19 -5.29 -14.49
N VAL A 117 13.81 -4.74 -13.35
CA VAL A 117 13.01 -3.50 -13.32
C VAL A 117 13.82 -2.32 -13.84
N ALA A 118 15.09 -2.16 -13.46
CA ALA A 118 15.94 -1.09 -13.97
C ALA A 118 16.10 -1.16 -15.50
N GLU A 119 16.33 -2.35 -16.05
CA GLU A 119 16.40 -2.58 -17.50
C GLU A 119 15.10 -2.17 -18.19
N ARG A 120 13.96 -2.64 -17.69
CA ARG A 120 12.64 -2.27 -18.23
C ARG A 120 12.32 -0.78 -18.10
N MET A 121 12.84 -0.11 -17.07
CA MET A 121 12.70 1.34 -16.92
C MET A 121 13.45 2.08 -18.03
N VAL A 122 14.68 1.66 -18.35
CA VAL A 122 15.48 2.23 -19.45
C VAL A 122 14.76 2.03 -20.79
N ASP A 123 14.18 0.85 -21.01
CA ASP A 123 13.44 0.53 -22.24
C ASP A 123 12.04 1.15 -22.32
N GLY A 124 11.56 1.79 -21.24
CA GLY A 124 10.19 2.30 -21.15
C GLY A 124 9.12 1.20 -21.16
N ALA A 125 9.48 -0.04 -20.84
CA ALA A 125 8.63 -1.22 -20.86
C ALA A 125 7.73 -1.32 -19.62
N ILE A 126 6.85 -0.33 -19.45
CA ILE A 126 5.88 -0.24 -18.34
C ILE A 126 4.73 -1.22 -18.50
N GLU A 127 4.07 -1.51 -17.38
CA GLU A 127 2.92 -2.42 -17.34
C GLU A 127 1.66 -1.79 -17.95
N PRO A 128 0.81 -2.57 -18.63
CA PRO A 128 -0.45 -2.06 -19.17
C PRO A 128 -1.43 -1.73 -18.04
N MET A 129 -2.05 -0.54 -18.12
CA MET A 129 -3.16 -0.18 -17.24
C MET A 129 -4.46 -0.79 -17.75
N ARG A 130 -5.16 -1.54 -16.88
CA ARG A 130 -6.50 -2.05 -17.16
C ARG A 130 -7.50 -1.41 -16.21
N ILE A 131 -8.49 -0.73 -16.77
CA ILE A 131 -9.61 -0.18 -16.00
C ILE A 131 -10.53 -1.35 -15.60
N PRO A 132 -10.86 -1.53 -14.30
CA PRO A 132 -11.85 -2.52 -13.87
C PRO A 132 -13.20 -2.25 -14.52
N ALA A 133 -13.83 -3.28 -15.09
CA ALA A 133 -15.12 -3.16 -15.74
C ALA A 133 -16.25 -3.40 -14.74
N ASN A 134 -17.22 -2.48 -14.71
CA ASN A 134 -18.45 -2.55 -13.91
C ASN A 134 -18.23 -2.83 -12.41
N PRO A 135 -17.42 -2.05 -11.67
CA PRO A 135 -17.29 -2.20 -10.21
C PRO A 135 -18.59 -1.79 -9.51
N LEU A 136 -19.47 -2.77 -9.22
CA LEU A 136 -20.83 -2.53 -8.71
C LEU A 136 -20.86 -1.98 -7.28
N ASP A 137 -19.83 -2.25 -6.50
CA ASP A 137 -19.58 -1.67 -5.18
C ASP A 137 -19.35 -0.15 -5.27
N VAL A 138 -18.51 0.29 -6.20
CA VAL A 138 -18.28 1.72 -6.50
C VAL A 138 -19.56 2.35 -7.04
N LEU A 139 -20.30 1.68 -7.93
CA LEU A 139 -21.61 2.13 -8.38
C LEU A 139 -22.57 2.33 -7.21
N ALA A 140 -22.61 1.39 -6.27
CA ALA A 140 -23.48 1.45 -5.11
C ALA A 140 -23.13 2.65 -4.22
N GLN A 141 -21.85 2.86 -3.92
CA GLN A 141 -21.36 4.00 -3.15
C GLN A 141 -21.72 5.34 -3.83
N GLN A 142 -21.49 5.47 -5.13
CA GLN A 142 -21.80 6.69 -5.88
C GLN A 142 -23.31 6.94 -5.99
N THR A 143 -24.12 5.88 -6.11
CA THR A 143 -25.58 6.01 -6.13
C THR A 143 -26.12 6.52 -4.80
N VAL A 144 -25.61 6.02 -3.67
CA VAL A 144 -25.97 6.53 -2.34
C VAL A 144 -25.53 7.99 -2.18
N ALA A 145 -24.35 8.37 -2.68
CA ALA A 145 -23.86 9.74 -2.63
C ALA A 145 -24.72 10.70 -3.48
N ALA A 146 -25.05 10.32 -4.72
CA ALA A 146 -25.85 11.14 -5.64
C ALA A 146 -27.28 11.36 -5.11
N SER A 147 -27.93 10.28 -4.66
CA SER A 147 -29.30 10.32 -4.12
C SER A 147 -29.39 10.99 -2.74
N ALA A 148 -28.27 11.17 -2.04
CA ALA A 148 -28.25 11.85 -0.74
C ALA A 148 -28.43 13.38 -0.83
N ILE A 149 -28.22 13.96 -2.02
CA ILE A 149 -28.32 15.41 -2.27
C ILE A 149 -29.62 15.70 -3.02
N ASP A 150 -29.84 15.00 -4.12
CA ASP A 150 -30.95 15.25 -5.04
C ASP A 150 -31.78 13.98 -5.27
N GLU A 151 -33.02 14.17 -5.72
CA GLU A 151 -33.81 13.09 -6.32
C GLU A 151 -33.34 12.86 -7.76
N TRP A 152 -33.13 11.59 -8.12
CA TRP A 152 -32.68 11.21 -9.46
C TRP A 152 -33.70 10.33 -10.16
N GLU A 153 -33.99 10.66 -11.41
CA GLU A 153 -34.70 9.77 -12.34
C GLU A 153 -33.77 8.61 -12.74
N VAL A 154 -34.28 7.39 -12.69
CA VAL A 154 -33.48 6.16 -12.75
C VAL A 154 -32.82 5.97 -14.11
N GLU A 155 -33.53 6.28 -15.21
CA GLU A 155 -32.97 6.18 -16.56
C GLU A 155 -31.87 7.23 -16.76
N HIS A 156 -32.13 8.47 -16.35
CA HIS A 156 -31.10 9.51 -16.39
C HIS A 156 -29.86 9.15 -15.57
N TRP A 157 -30.01 8.57 -14.37
CA TRP A 157 -28.86 8.11 -13.58
C TRP A 157 -28.08 7.00 -14.28
N PHE A 158 -28.77 6.03 -14.90
CA PHE A 158 -28.13 4.98 -15.69
C PHE A 158 -27.31 5.55 -16.86
N ASP A 159 -27.88 6.51 -17.60
CA ASP A 159 -27.19 7.19 -18.70
C ASP A 159 -25.97 7.98 -18.22
N VAL A 160 -26.06 8.64 -17.06
CA VAL A 160 -24.93 9.35 -16.44
C VAL A 160 -23.81 8.37 -16.10
N VAL A 161 -24.13 7.28 -15.43
CA VAL A 161 -23.16 6.25 -15.03
C VAL A 161 -22.43 5.68 -16.24
N ARG A 162 -23.14 5.36 -17.33
CA ARG A 162 -22.55 4.77 -18.54
C ARG A 162 -21.61 5.70 -19.32
N ARG A 163 -21.61 7.00 -19.03
CA ARG A 163 -20.60 7.92 -19.59
C ARG A 163 -19.20 7.73 -18.98
N ALA A 164 -19.11 7.13 -17.80
CA ALA A 164 -17.82 6.85 -17.17
C ALA A 164 -17.18 5.58 -17.76
N ALA A 165 -15.87 5.63 -18.04
CA ALA A 165 -15.14 4.54 -18.69
C ALA A 165 -15.32 3.15 -18.04
N PRO A 166 -15.30 2.98 -16.69
CA PRO A 166 -15.51 1.68 -16.05
C PRO A 166 -16.89 1.07 -16.32
N PHE A 167 -17.90 1.89 -16.62
CA PHE A 167 -19.31 1.49 -16.72
C PHE A 167 -19.87 1.58 -18.16
N GLY A 168 -19.03 1.84 -19.17
CA GLY A 168 -19.48 2.00 -20.56
C GLY A 168 -20.28 0.79 -21.08
N SER A 169 -19.96 -0.41 -20.59
CA SER A 169 -20.64 -1.67 -20.90
C SER A 169 -21.48 -2.20 -19.72
N LEU A 170 -21.97 -1.34 -18.81
CA LEU A 170 -22.78 -1.76 -17.67
C LEU A 170 -24.12 -2.35 -18.15
N PRO A 171 -24.41 -3.64 -17.85
CA PRO A 171 -25.70 -4.22 -18.18
C PRO A 171 -26.79 -3.59 -17.33
N ARG A 172 -27.95 -3.33 -17.94
CA ARG A 172 -29.10 -2.77 -17.23
C ARG A 172 -29.53 -3.62 -16.03
N SER A 173 -29.53 -4.94 -16.19
CA SER A 173 -29.85 -5.89 -15.11
C SER A 173 -28.92 -5.77 -13.89
N ALA A 174 -27.63 -5.50 -14.10
CA ALA A 174 -26.68 -5.33 -12.99
C ALA A 174 -26.88 -3.99 -12.27
N PHE A 175 -27.22 -2.94 -13.02
CA PHE A 175 -27.61 -1.65 -12.46
C PHE A 175 -28.87 -1.76 -11.59
N ASP A 176 -29.94 -2.35 -12.13
CA ASP A 176 -31.20 -2.54 -11.39
C ASP A 176 -31.00 -3.43 -10.16
N ALA A 177 -30.21 -4.50 -10.26
CA ALA A 177 -29.88 -5.35 -9.11
C ALA A 177 -29.12 -4.60 -8.01
N THR A 178 -28.27 -3.64 -8.40
CA THR A 178 -27.56 -2.78 -7.44
C THR A 178 -28.54 -1.82 -6.74
N LEU A 179 -29.49 -1.25 -7.47
CA LEU A 179 -30.55 -0.42 -6.88
C LEU A 179 -31.48 -1.22 -5.97
N ASP A 180 -31.84 -2.44 -6.35
CA ASP A 180 -32.63 -3.37 -5.54
C ASP A 180 -31.96 -3.64 -4.20
N LEU A 181 -30.66 -3.97 -4.23
CA LEU A 181 -29.85 -4.18 -3.04
C LEU A 181 -29.87 -2.93 -2.13
N LEU A 182 -29.64 -1.74 -2.70
CA LEU A 182 -29.62 -0.49 -1.95
C LEU A 182 -31.00 -0.09 -1.41
N ALA A 183 -32.08 -0.46 -2.09
CA ALA A 183 -33.45 -0.21 -1.66
C ALA A 183 -33.92 -1.22 -0.58
N GLY A 184 -33.15 -2.28 -0.32
CA GLY A 184 -33.42 -3.30 0.69
C GLY A 184 -34.18 -4.51 0.17
N ARG A 185 -34.18 -4.73 -1.15
CA ARG A 185 -34.76 -5.90 -1.78
C ARG A 185 -33.69 -6.96 -1.96
N TYR A 186 -33.66 -7.92 -1.04
CA TYR A 186 -32.67 -8.98 -1.04
C TYR A 186 -33.24 -10.28 -1.64
N PRO A 187 -32.44 -11.06 -2.37
CA PRO A 187 -32.86 -12.36 -2.89
C PRO A 187 -32.97 -13.45 -1.81
N SER A 188 -32.49 -13.20 -0.58
CA SER A 188 -32.58 -14.15 0.53
C SER A 188 -32.48 -13.47 1.89
N ASP A 189 -32.95 -14.16 2.94
CA ASP A 189 -32.92 -13.69 4.34
C ASP A 189 -31.50 -13.57 4.92
N ARG A 190 -30.48 -14.15 4.24
CA ARG A 190 -29.06 -14.02 4.63
C ARG A 190 -28.55 -12.57 4.64
N PHE A 191 -29.31 -11.66 4.03
CA PHE A 191 -28.99 -10.24 3.94
C PHE A 191 -29.90 -9.37 4.81
N GLY A 192 -30.73 -9.96 5.69
CA GLY A 192 -31.69 -9.23 6.52
C GLY A 192 -31.06 -8.22 7.49
N GLU A 193 -29.77 -8.39 7.81
CA GLU A 193 -29.00 -7.45 8.64
C GLU A 193 -28.58 -6.18 7.87
N LEU A 194 -28.60 -6.22 6.54
CA LEU A 194 -28.23 -5.07 5.72
C LEU A 194 -29.32 -4.01 5.78
N ARG A 195 -28.90 -2.76 5.98
CA ARG A 195 -29.80 -1.63 6.00
C ARG A 195 -29.92 -1.00 4.62
N PRO A 196 -31.16 -0.82 4.09
CA PRO A 196 -31.36 -0.06 2.87
C PRO A 196 -30.85 1.37 3.02
N ARG A 197 -30.28 1.92 1.94
CA ARG A 197 -29.66 3.24 1.91
C ARG A 197 -30.40 4.23 1.01
N ILE A 198 -31.21 3.73 0.08
CA ILE A 198 -32.06 4.54 -0.80
C ILE A 198 -33.53 4.14 -0.66
N VAL A 199 -34.41 5.00 -1.17
CA VAL A 199 -35.79 4.70 -1.51
C VAL A 199 -35.86 4.72 -3.03
N TRP A 200 -36.40 3.65 -3.61
CA TRP A 200 -36.67 3.58 -5.04
C TRP A 200 -38.19 3.57 -5.24
N ASP A 201 -38.72 4.68 -5.75
CA ASP A 201 -40.10 4.77 -6.21
C ASP A 201 -40.18 4.21 -7.63
N ARG A 202 -40.83 3.06 -7.79
CA ARG A 202 -40.95 2.38 -9.08
C ARG A 202 -42.05 2.95 -9.97
N ASP A 203 -43.03 3.61 -9.37
CA ASP A 203 -44.15 4.20 -10.10
C ASP A 203 -43.71 5.54 -10.69
N ALA A 204 -42.98 6.34 -9.90
CA ALA A 204 -42.38 7.59 -10.37
C ALA A 204 -41.07 7.38 -11.16
N GLY A 205 -40.40 6.24 -10.99
CA GLY A 205 -39.12 5.95 -11.63
C GLY A 205 -37.96 6.74 -11.04
N THR A 206 -38.00 7.06 -9.74
CA THR A 206 -37.01 7.91 -9.07
C THR A 206 -36.34 7.25 -7.87
N ILE A 207 -35.12 7.69 -7.54
CA ILE A 207 -34.37 7.28 -6.36
C ILE A 207 -34.04 8.49 -5.49
N THR A 208 -34.19 8.31 -4.18
CA THR A 208 -33.84 9.28 -3.15
C THR A 208 -33.06 8.63 -2.01
N GLY A 209 -32.18 9.39 -1.37
CA GLY A 209 -31.38 8.92 -0.25
C GLY A 209 -32.23 8.80 1.02
N ARG A 210 -32.06 7.72 1.77
CA ARG A 210 -32.67 7.61 3.11
C ARG A 210 -31.97 8.54 4.10
N ARG A 211 -32.64 8.79 5.24
CA ARG A 211 -32.05 9.57 6.33
C ARG A 211 -30.67 9.02 6.73
N GLY A 212 -29.67 9.88 6.65
CA GLY A 212 -28.28 9.55 6.96
C GLY A 212 -27.45 9.05 5.78
N ALA A 213 -28.01 8.97 4.57
CA ALA A 213 -27.28 8.61 3.34
C ALA A 213 -26.08 9.55 3.08
N GLN A 214 -26.28 10.86 3.24
CA GLN A 214 -25.21 11.85 3.09
C GLN A 214 -24.05 11.59 4.05
N ARG A 215 -24.35 11.43 5.34
CA ARG A 215 -23.33 11.15 6.36
C ARG A 215 -22.58 9.87 6.03
N LEU A 216 -23.29 8.80 5.66
CA LEU A 216 -22.68 7.54 5.25
C LEU A 216 -21.74 7.71 4.06
N ALA A 217 -22.17 8.43 3.03
CA ALA A 217 -21.36 8.65 1.83
C ALA A 217 -20.08 9.42 2.14
N VAL A 218 -20.16 10.55 2.86
CA VAL A 218 -19.01 11.42 3.12
C VAL A 218 -18.02 10.85 4.14
N THR A 219 -18.47 9.98 5.05
CA THR A 219 -17.58 9.32 6.02
C THR A 219 -17.11 7.94 5.60
N SER A 220 -17.42 7.49 4.36
CA SER A 220 -17.07 6.15 3.87
C SER A 220 -15.58 5.95 3.56
N GLY A 221 -14.77 7.01 3.52
CA GLY A 221 -13.34 6.92 3.21
C GLY A 221 -13.02 6.76 1.72
N GLY A 222 -14.03 6.57 0.85
CA GLY A 222 -13.86 6.43 -0.59
C GLY A 222 -13.74 4.97 -1.02
N THR A 223 -12.86 4.68 -1.97
CA THR A 223 -12.67 3.34 -2.56
C THR A 223 -11.38 2.65 -2.08
N ILE A 224 -10.61 3.30 -1.21
CA ILE A 224 -9.45 2.67 -0.57
C ILE A 224 -10.00 1.80 0.56
N PRO A 225 -9.82 0.46 0.50
CA PRO A 225 -10.33 -0.41 1.55
C PRO A 225 -9.58 -0.17 2.85
N ASP A 226 -10.30 -0.17 3.97
CA ASP A 226 -9.70 -0.29 5.30
C ASP A 226 -9.00 -1.65 5.36
N ARG A 227 -7.69 -1.66 5.56
CA ARG A 227 -6.92 -2.90 5.71
C ARG A 227 -6.84 -3.29 7.18
N GLY A 228 -7.22 -4.53 7.49
CA GLY A 228 -7.10 -5.08 8.83
C GLY A 228 -5.74 -5.71 9.08
N LEU A 229 -4.73 -4.95 9.47
CA LEU A 229 -3.66 -5.57 10.24
C LEU A 229 -4.21 -5.91 11.63
N PHE A 230 -4.29 -7.19 11.95
CA PHE A 230 -4.75 -7.62 13.26
C PHE A 230 -3.59 -7.57 14.24
N GLY A 231 -3.73 -6.77 15.30
CA GLY A 231 -2.78 -6.81 16.40
C GLY A 231 -2.82 -8.19 17.08
N VAL A 232 -1.66 -8.81 17.28
CA VAL A 232 -1.54 -10.05 18.02
C VAL A 232 -1.12 -9.73 19.45
N PHE A 233 -1.92 -10.17 20.41
CA PHE A 233 -1.71 -9.92 21.84
C PHE A 233 -1.68 -11.23 22.61
N MET A 234 -0.72 -11.35 23.53
CA MET A 234 -0.71 -12.46 24.47
C MET A 234 -1.88 -12.33 25.44
N ILE A 235 -2.55 -13.43 25.78
CA ILE A 235 -3.52 -13.44 26.89
C ILE A 235 -2.80 -13.15 28.21
N GLY A 236 -3.33 -12.21 29.00
CA GLY A 236 -2.87 -11.91 30.35
C GLY A 236 -4.05 -11.67 31.30
N ASP A 237 -3.81 -11.81 32.60
CA ASP A 237 -4.86 -11.86 33.64
C ASP A 237 -5.60 -10.53 33.87
N ALA A 238 -5.14 -9.40 33.30
CA ALA A 238 -5.83 -8.11 33.37
C ALA A 238 -5.45 -7.18 32.21
N GLY A 239 -6.32 -7.09 31.19
CA GLY A 239 -6.23 -6.13 30.08
C GLY A 239 -5.78 -6.74 28.75
N PRO A 240 -5.70 -5.93 27.68
CA PRO A 240 -5.14 -6.39 26.40
C PRO A 240 -3.67 -6.70 26.67
N GLY A 241 -3.34 -7.99 26.81
CA GLY A 241 -2.01 -8.42 27.23
C GLY A 241 -0.93 -8.01 26.23
N ARG A 242 0.33 -8.36 26.51
CA ARG A 242 1.48 -7.83 25.75
C ARG A 242 1.32 -8.07 24.24
N ARG A 243 1.45 -7.00 23.45
CA ARG A 243 1.51 -7.09 21.98
C ARG A 243 2.75 -7.87 21.56
N VAL A 244 2.56 -8.91 20.76
CA VAL A 244 3.63 -9.79 20.27
C VAL A 244 3.92 -9.57 18.79
N GLY A 245 2.97 -8.99 18.05
CA GLY A 245 3.17 -8.50 16.70
C GLY A 245 1.85 -8.22 16.00
N GLU A 246 1.81 -8.50 14.70
CA GLU A 246 0.68 -8.25 13.82
C GLU A 246 0.49 -9.48 12.91
N LEU A 247 -0.72 -9.64 12.37
CA LEU A 247 -1.05 -10.60 11.32
C LEU A 247 -1.88 -9.93 10.21
N ASP A 248 -1.78 -10.46 9.01
CA ASP A 248 -2.60 -10.11 7.86
C ASP A 248 -4.06 -10.55 8.07
N GLU A 249 -5.03 -9.74 7.65
CA GLU A 249 -6.47 -10.03 7.74
C GLU A 249 -6.83 -11.38 7.11
N GLU A 250 -6.28 -11.69 5.94
CA GLU A 250 -6.59 -12.94 5.25
C GLU A 250 -5.99 -14.14 5.99
N MET A 251 -4.79 -13.99 6.55
CA MET A 251 -4.17 -15.01 7.40
C MET A 251 -5.05 -15.27 8.62
N VAL A 252 -5.63 -14.24 9.23
CA VAL A 252 -6.57 -14.37 10.36
C VAL A 252 -7.88 -15.02 9.92
N TYR A 253 -8.42 -14.65 8.76
CA TYR A 253 -9.65 -15.23 8.19
C TYR A 253 -9.50 -16.74 7.92
N GLU A 254 -8.34 -17.18 7.44
CA GLU A 254 -8.03 -18.60 7.22
C GLU A 254 -7.59 -19.34 8.51
N SER A 255 -7.54 -18.65 9.64
CA SER A 255 -7.15 -19.23 10.92
C SER A 255 -8.36 -19.54 11.78
N ARG A 256 -8.22 -20.56 12.63
CA ARG A 256 -9.23 -20.97 13.61
C ARG A 256 -8.65 -20.87 15.02
N VAL A 257 -9.54 -20.74 16.00
CA VAL A 257 -9.18 -20.91 17.41
C VAL A 257 -8.56 -22.31 17.59
N GLY A 258 -7.40 -22.35 18.23
CA GLY A 258 -6.59 -23.55 18.43
C GLY A 258 -5.42 -23.70 17.45
N ASP A 259 -5.43 -22.99 16.31
CA ASP A 259 -4.35 -23.04 15.33
C ASP A 259 -3.04 -22.48 15.91
N VAL A 260 -1.92 -23.08 15.50
CA VAL A 260 -0.58 -22.65 15.91
C VAL A 260 0.12 -22.00 14.72
N PHE A 261 0.68 -20.82 14.92
CA PHE A 261 1.46 -20.09 13.93
C PHE A 261 2.80 -19.61 14.49
N ALA A 262 3.79 -19.45 13.63
CA ALA A 262 5.11 -18.94 14.01
C ALA A 262 5.17 -17.42 13.84
N LEU A 263 5.56 -16.68 14.88
CA LEU A 263 5.79 -15.24 14.80
C LEU A 263 7.12 -14.90 15.47
N GLY A 264 8.07 -14.39 14.67
CA GLY A 264 9.46 -14.29 15.08
C GLY A 264 10.09 -15.67 15.28
N ALA A 265 10.72 -15.90 16.43
CA ALA A 265 11.33 -17.18 16.79
C ALA A 265 10.42 -18.05 17.69
N THR A 266 9.13 -17.71 17.83
CA THR A 266 8.23 -18.36 18.79
C THR A 266 6.93 -18.79 18.12
N SER A 267 6.42 -19.96 18.50
CA SER A 267 5.11 -20.46 18.09
C SER A 267 4.04 -19.99 19.06
N TRP A 268 2.89 -19.60 18.51
CA TRP A 268 1.75 -19.03 19.23
C TRP A 268 0.48 -19.79 18.87
N ARG A 269 -0.32 -20.16 19.87
CA ARG A 269 -1.64 -20.77 19.68
C ARG A 269 -2.72 -19.69 19.76
N ILE A 270 -3.60 -19.67 18.77
CA ILE A 270 -4.77 -18.78 18.75
C ILE A 270 -5.77 -19.26 19.80
N GLN A 271 -6.17 -18.35 20.67
CA GLN A 271 -7.16 -18.60 21.72
C GLN A 271 -8.47 -17.88 21.42
N GLU A 272 -8.39 -16.68 20.83
CA GLU A 272 -9.55 -15.91 20.43
C GLU A 272 -9.22 -15.02 19.22
N ILE A 273 -10.18 -14.86 18.32
CA ILE A 273 -10.11 -13.90 17.21
C ILE A 273 -11.30 -12.94 17.41
N THR A 274 -11.02 -11.67 17.65
CA THR A 274 -12.05 -10.62 17.75
C THR A 274 -12.19 -9.92 16.39
N HIS A 275 -12.94 -8.82 16.34
CA HIS A 275 -13.06 -7.98 15.15
C HIS A 275 -11.79 -7.16 14.82
N ASP A 276 -10.86 -6.99 15.76
CA ASP A 276 -9.71 -6.08 15.63
C ASP A 276 -8.37 -6.67 16.10
N ARG A 277 -8.38 -7.85 16.73
CA ARG A 277 -7.17 -8.45 17.30
C ARG A 277 -7.23 -9.97 17.39
N VAL A 278 -6.06 -10.59 17.50
CA VAL A 278 -5.91 -12.02 17.78
C VAL A 278 -5.28 -12.20 19.15
N LEU A 279 -5.93 -12.95 20.03
CA LEU A 279 -5.42 -13.31 21.34
C LEU A 279 -4.73 -14.67 21.28
N VAL A 280 -3.52 -14.75 21.83
CA VAL A 280 -2.68 -15.93 21.74
C VAL A 280 -2.06 -16.36 23.07
N SER A 281 -1.71 -17.63 23.16
CA SER A 281 -0.83 -18.17 24.21
C SER A 281 0.44 -18.77 23.57
N PRO A 282 1.59 -18.81 24.28
CA PRO A 282 2.77 -19.50 23.78
C PRO A 282 2.49 -20.99 23.51
N ALA A 283 3.02 -21.51 22.40
CA ALA A 283 2.93 -22.93 21.99
C ALA A 283 4.33 -23.52 21.77
N PHE A 284 5.17 -23.47 22.81
CA PHE A 284 6.57 -23.85 22.71
C PHE A 284 6.76 -25.29 22.20
N GLY A 285 7.61 -25.46 21.18
CA GLY A 285 7.92 -26.77 20.61
C GLY A 285 6.89 -27.32 19.63
N GLU A 286 5.76 -26.63 19.44
CA GLU A 286 4.77 -27.00 18.42
C GLU A 286 5.10 -26.34 17.07
N PRO A 287 5.09 -27.09 15.96
CA PRO A 287 5.29 -26.53 14.64
C PRO A 287 4.11 -25.61 14.29
N GLY A 288 4.40 -24.33 14.04
CA GLY A 288 3.40 -23.35 13.63
C GLY A 288 3.36 -23.16 12.11
N ARG A 289 2.16 -22.91 11.57
CA ARG A 289 2.01 -22.39 10.20
C ARG A 289 2.79 -21.09 10.07
N LEU A 290 3.55 -20.93 8.99
CA LEU A 290 4.17 -19.65 8.69
C LEU A 290 3.08 -18.66 8.28
N PRO A 291 2.97 -17.50 8.94
CA PRO A 291 2.04 -16.48 8.52
C PRO A 291 2.47 -15.97 7.15
N PHE A 292 1.50 -15.83 6.25
CA PHE A 292 1.72 -15.11 5.01
C PHE A 292 1.25 -13.67 5.18
N TRP A 293 1.89 -12.80 4.42
CA TRP A 293 1.54 -11.40 4.31
C TRP A 293 1.18 -11.17 2.86
N LYS A 294 -0.07 -10.81 2.58
CA LYS A 294 -0.36 -10.22 1.28
C LYS A 294 0.06 -8.77 1.37
N GLY A 295 1.22 -8.48 0.78
CA GLY A 295 1.65 -7.11 0.56
C GLY A 295 0.59 -6.30 -0.21
N ASP A 296 0.82 -5.00 -0.32
CA ASP A 296 -0.09 -4.11 -1.04
C ASP A 296 -0.27 -4.54 -2.52
N GLY A 297 -1.53 -4.64 -2.97
CA GLY A 297 -1.89 -4.73 -4.39
C GLY A 297 -2.11 -6.14 -4.95
N ILE A 298 -2.21 -6.23 -6.28
CA ILE A 298 -2.51 -7.46 -7.04
C ILE A 298 -1.30 -8.43 -7.07
N GLY A 299 -0.16 -8.00 -6.53
CA GLY A 299 1.11 -8.70 -6.61
C GLY A 299 1.85 -8.40 -7.92
N ARG A 300 2.81 -9.25 -8.27
CA ARG A 300 3.64 -9.08 -9.46
C ARG A 300 2.83 -9.28 -10.74
N PRO A 301 2.84 -8.33 -11.70
CA PRO A 301 2.23 -8.52 -13.02
C PRO A 301 2.85 -9.69 -13.78
N ALA A 302 2.05 -10.41 -14.56
CA ALA A 302 2.50 -11.59 -15.30
C ALA A 302 3.66 -11.29 -16.26
N GLU A 303 3.64 -10.13 -16.94
CA GLU A 303 4.70 -9.70 -17.86
C GLU A 303 6.04 -9.46 -17.15
N LEU A 304 6.01 -8.88 -15.95
CA LEU A 304 7.20 -8.72 -15.13
C LEU A 304 7.71 -10.09 -14.63
N GLY A 305 6.79 -10.99 -14.30
CA GLY A 305 7.12 -12.39 -14.00
C GLY A 305 7.83 -13.10 -15.16
N ALA A 306 7.31 -12.93 -16.38
CA ALA A 306 7.91 -13.50 -17.59
C ALA A 306 9.31 -12.92 -17.88
N ALA A 307 9.47 -11.60 -17.74
CA ALA A 307 10.77 -10.95 -17.92
C ALA A 307 11.82 -11.45 -16.91
N ILE A 308 11.43 -11.62 -15.64
CA ILE A 308 12.31 -12.19 -14.62
C ILE A 308 12.68 -13.64 -14.97
N GLY A 309 11.72 -14.46 -15.41
CA GLY A 309 11.99 -15.83 -15.85
C GLY A 309 12.95 -15.90 -17.04
N ALA A 310 12.76 -15.03 -18.04
CA ALA A 310 13.63 -14.94 -19.21
C ALA A 310 15.06 -14.53 -18.82
N PHE A 311 15.22 -13.53 -17.96
CA PHE A 311 16.52 -13.07 -17.46
C PHE A 311 17.26 -14.17 -16.69
N ILE A 312 16.55 -14.93 -15.83
CA ILE A 312 17.14 -16.09 -15.15
C ILE A 312 17.59 -17.15 -16.17
N GLY A 313 16.74 -17.46 -17.16
CA GLY A 313 17.04 -18.45 -18.18
C GLY A 313 18.26 -18.08 -19.03
N GLU A 314 18.36 -16.80 -19.40
CA GLU A 314 19.51 -16.24 -20.11
C GLU A 314 20.81 -16.40 -19.31
N LEU A 315 20.81 -15.98 -18.04
CA LEU A 315 21.99 -16.08 -17.19
C LEU A 315 22.38 -17.53 -16.86
N ALA A 316 21.40 -18.43 -16.72
CA ALA A 316 21.64 -19.83 -16.42
C ALA A 316 22.23 -20.60 -17.63
N ALA A 317 21.96 -20.15 -18.85
CA ALA A 317 22.49 -20.73 -20.08
C ALA A 317 23.83 -20.13 -20.51
N ALA A 318 24.20 -18.97 -19.97
CA ALA A 318 25.44 -18.27 -20.26
C ALA A 318 26.65 -18.92 -19.56
N ASP A 319 27.83 -18.83 -20.18
CA ASP A 319 29.08 -19.06 -19.47
C ASP A 319 29.41 -17.88 -18.53
N GLU A 320 30.35 -18.08 -17.60
CA GLU A 320 30.67 -17.06 -16.59
C GLU A 320 31.06 -15.70 -17.18
N PRO A 321 31.88 -15.61 -18.25
CA PRO A 321 32.18 -14.34 -18.91
C PRO A 321 30.94 -13.66 -19.51
N ALA A 322 30.07 -14.41 -20.20
CA ALA A 322 28.85 -13.85 -20.79
C ALA A 322 27.85 -13.42 -19.71
N ALA A 323 27.71 -14.19 -18.63
CA ALA A 323 26.84 -13.83 -17.50
C ALA A 323 27.32 -12.54 -16.83
N LEU A 324 28.62 -12.40 -16.58
CA LEU A 324 29.20 -11.17 -16.02
C LEU A 324 28.96 -9.96 -16.93
N ALA A 325 29.18 -10.11 -18.24
CA ALA A 325 28.91 -9.05 -19.21
C ALA A 325 27.43 -8.63 -19.23
N ARG A 326 26.50 -9.60 -19.19
CA ARG A 326 25.05 -9.35 -19.18
C ARG A 326 24.58 -8.63 -17.92
N THR A 327 25.19 -8.93 -16.77
CA THR A 327 24.87 -8.26 -15.50
C THR A 327 25.51 -6.88 -15.34
N ALA A 328 26.49 -6.53 -16.17
CA ALA A 328 27.17 -5.24 -16.16
C ALA A 328 26.59 -4.23 -17.16
N ALA A 329 25.82 -4.70 -18.14
CA ALA A 329 25.08 -3.90 -19.12
C ALA A 329 23.81 -3.34 -18.50
#